data_AF-A0A0J8R711-F1
#
_entry.id   AF-A0A0J8R711-F1
#
_cell.length_a   1.000
_cell.length_b   1.000
_cell.length_c   1.000
_cell.angle_alpha   90.00
_cell.angle_beta   90.00
_cell.angle_gamma   90.00
#
_symmetry.space_group_name_H-M   'P 1'
#
loop_
_entity.id
_entity.type
_entity.pdbx_description
1 polymer ?
#
loop_
_entity_poly.entity_id
_entity_poly.type
_entity_poly.pdbx_seq_one_letter_code
_entity_poly.pdbx_strand_id
1 'polypeptide(L)'
;MGFIKHPFFSSEHGHAMVHSRNHDIVVMISSADHFQKFIPASRRTPETTIDEVSKNVVLLGLPAKSKQEVDELVERAASAGGKAFPAVKMEGCDESMMYTRAFADLDGYLWEMVWCEEGMVKMADEALSKRIEELEKKSDA
;
A
#
# COMPACT_ATOMS: atom_id res chain seq x y z
N MET A 1 16.70 -6.34 -10.24
CA MET A 1 15.26 -6.68 -10.07
C MET A 1 14.32 -5.74 -10.81
N GLY A 2 14.80 -4.68 -11.48
CA GLY A 2 13.95 -3.84 -12.32
C GLY A 2 12.96 -2.98 -11.55
N PHE A 3 13.21 -2.65 -10.28
CA PHE A 3 12.36 -1.72 -9.52
C PHE A 3 12.91 -0.29 -9.54
N ILE A 4 12.01 0.68 -9.67
CA ILE A 4 12.28 2.12 -9.63
C ILE A 4 11.53 2.75 -8.47
N LYS A 5 12.14 3.71 -7.78
CA LYS A 5 11.50 4.41 -6.66
C LYS A 5 10.45 5.39 -7.19
N HIS A 6 9.20 5.23 -6.74
CA HIS A 6 8.10 6.12 -7.09
C HIS A 6 8.35 7.52 -6.49
N PRO A 7 8.33 8.61 -7.27
CA PRO A 7 8.64 9.95 -6.76
C PRO A 7 7.56 10.51 -5.84
N PHE A 8 6.29 10.19 -6.11
CA PHE A 8 5.13 10.66 -5.35
C PHE A 8 4.86 9.88 -4.04
N PHE A 9 4.81 8.54 -4.10
CA PHE A 9 4.51 7.67 -2.96
C PHE A 9 5.74 7.26 -2.15
N SER A 10 6.77 8.10 -2.10
CA SER A 10 7.98 7.84 -1.30
C SER A 10 8.31 9.01 -0.39
N SER A 11 8.74 8.69 0.83
CA SER A 11 9.23 9.63 1.84
C SER A 11 10.56 9.12 2.43
N GLU A 12 11.00 9.69 3.55
CA GLU A 12 12.12 9.17 4.35
C GLU A 12 11.78 7.85 5.06
N HIS A 13 10.51 7.63 5.41
CA HIS A 13 10.09 6.50 6.25
C HIS A 13 9.45 5.33 5.48
N GLY A 14 9.10 5.56 4.21
CA GLY A 14 8.53 4.56 3.31
C GLY A 14 8.94 4.82 1.87
N HIS A 15 9.18 3.77 1.10
CA HIS A 15 9.59 3.86 -0.30
C HIS A 15 8.72 2.92 -1.14
N ALA A 16 7.89 3.49 -2.02
CA ALA A 16 7.17 2.73 -3.02
C ALA A 16 8.12 2.40 -4.19
N MET A 17 8.30 1.12 -4.47
CA MET A 17 9.16 0.59 -5.51
C MET A 17 8.29 -0.01 -6.62
N VAL A 18 8.26 0.62 -7.78
CA VAL A 18 7.46 0.20 -8.94
C VAL A 18 8.30 -0.66 -9.87
N HIS A 19 7.76 -1.76 -10.41
CA HIS A 19 8.51 -2.59 -11.35
C HIS A 19 8.54 -1.96 -12.76
N SER A 20 9.73 -1.64 -13.27
CA SER A 20 10.01 -0.98 -14.57
C SER A 20 9.38 -1.60 -15.82
N ARG A 21 8.96 -2.87 -15.77
CA ARG A 21 8.26 -3.53 -16.89
C ARG A 21 6.77 -3.74 -16.65
N ASN A 22 6.30 -3.55 -15.43
CA ASN A 22 4.91 -3.70 -15.06
C ASN A 22 4.62 -2.76 -13.89
N HIS A 23 4.08 -1.58 -14.20
CA HIS A 23 3.84 -0.54 -13.21
C HIS A 23 2.68 -0.85 -12.26
N ASP A 24 1.92 -1.91 -12.51
CA ASP A 24 0.87 -2.38 -11.60
C ASP A 24 1.43 -3.10 -10.36
N ILE A 25 2.73 -3.43 -10.37
CA ILE A 25 3.42 -4.06 -9.23
C ILE A 25 4.20 -3.01 -8.47
N VAL A 26 3.73 -2.71 -7.26
CA VAL A 26 4.37 -1.79 -6.33
C VAL A 26 4.73 -2.52 -5.04
N VAL A 27 5.98 -2.39 -4.60
CA VAL A 27 6.44 -2.90 -3.31
C VAL A 27 6.71 -1.71 -2.39
N MET A 28 5.97 -1.62 -1.29
CA MET A 28 6.23 -0.60 -0.27
C MET A 28 7.24 -1.13 0.75
N ILE A 29 8.40 -0.47 0.82
CA ILE A 29 9.44 -0.77 1.80
C ILE A 29 9.38 0.31 2.89
N SER A 30 9.02 -0.08 4.09
CA SER A 30 8.79 0.84 5.21
C SER A 30 9.69 0.52 6.39
N SER A 31 10.04 1.53 7.20
CA SER A 31 10.59 1.27 8.53
C SER A 31 9.56 0.53 9.38
N ALA A 32 10.00 -0.19 10.42
CA ALA A 32 9.11 -0.91 11.30
C ALA A 32 8.05 0.02 11.93
N ASP A 33 8.47 1.19 12.41
CA ASP A 33 7.58 2.19 13.00
C ASP A 33 6.54 2.73 12.01
N HIS A 34 6.96 2.94 10.76
CA HIS A 34 6.04 3.39 9.71
C HIS A 34 5.06 2.29 9.33
N PHE A 35 5.53 1.04 9.21
CA PHE A 35 4.70 -0.12 8.89
C PHE A 35 3.61 -0.38 9.94
N GLN A 36 3.91 -0.22 11.24
CA GLN A 36 2.93 -0.36 12.33
C GLN A 36 1.73 0.58 12.21
N LYS A 37 1.87 1.71 11.50
CA LYS A 37 0.75 2.63 11.26
C LYS A 37 -0.34 2.02 10.38
N PHE A 38 0.04 1.14 9.45
CA PHE A 38 -0.87 0.44 8.54
C PHE A 38 -1.49 -0.82 9.17
N ILE A 39 -0.87 -1.35 10.23
CA ILE A 39 -1.40 -2.50 10.95
C ILE A 39 -2.58 -2.05 11.84
N PRO A 40 -3.73 -2.76 11.77
CA PRO A 40 -4.84 -2.53 12.69
C PRO A 40 -4.39 -2.58 14.15
N ALA A 41 -4.89 -1.67 15.00
CA ALA A 41 -4.42 -1.54 16.39
C ALA A 41 -4.44 -2.88 17.16
N SER A 42 -5.46 -3.72 16.95
CA SER A 42 -5.57 -5.06 17.55
C SER A 42 -4.48 -6.07 17.16
N ARG A 43 -3.64 -5.75 16.16
CA ARG A 43 -2.56 -6.59 15.64
C ARG A 43 -1.18 -5.93 15.77
N ARG A 44 -1.08 -4.75 16.37
CA ARG A 44 0.20 -4.11 16.66
C ARG A 44 0.85 -4.84 17.83
N THR A 45 2.09 -5.28 17.67
CA THR A 45 2.88 -5.84 18.77
C THR A 45 3.93 -4.79 19.21
N PRO A 46 4.07 -4.52 20.53
CA PRO A 46 5.10 -3.60 21.04
C PRO A 46 6.52 -4.12 20.80
N GLU A 47 6.67 -5.43 20.68
CA GLU A 47 7.92 -6.14 20.53
C GLU A 47 7.96 -6.75 19.13
N THR A 48 8.81 -6.19 18.27
CA THR A 48 9.21 -6.80 16.99
C THR A 48 10.17 -7.96 17.28
N THR A 49 9.72 -9.00 17.99
CA THR A 49 10.38 -10.31 17.91
C THR A 49 9.86 -11.01 16.66
N ILE A 50 10.80 -11.28 15.75
CA ILE A 50 10.60 -11.71 14.37
C ILE A 50 9.70 -12.97 14.21
N ASP A 51 9.46 -13.73 15.28
CA ASP A 51 8.76 -15.01 15.24
C ASP A 51 7.22 -14.90 15.08
N GLU A 52 6.56 -13.95 15.76
CA GLU A 52 5.12 -13.67 15.51
C GLU A 52 4.91 -12.73 14.31
N VAL A 53 5.97 -12.02 13.93
CA VAL A 53 6.02 -11.08 12.79
C VAL A 53 5.98 -11.80 11.44
N SER A 54 6.24 -13.11 11.38
CA SER A 54 6.25 -13.90 10.13
C SER A 54 4.97 -13.80 9.28
N LYS A 55 3.82 -13.46 9.89
CA LYS A 55 2.53 -13.28 9.18
C LYS A 55 2.19 -11.83 8.82
N ASN A 56 2.90 -10.86 9.38
CA ASN A 56 2.67 -9.43 9.16
C ASN A 56 3.87 -8.75 8.45
N VAL A 57 4.76 -9.50 7.79
CA VAL A 57 5.94 -8.91 7.12
C VAL A 57 5.55 -8.11 5.86
N VAL A 58 4.37 -8.40 5.30
CA VAL A 58 3.90 -7.85 4.03
C VAL A 58 2.45 -7.42 4.18
N LEU A 59 2.14 -6.22 3.68
CA LEU A 59 0.79 -5.73 3.45
C LEU A 59 0.56 -5.68 1.93
N LEU A 60 -0.41 -6.45 1.44
CA LEU A 60 -0.72 -6.52 0.01
C LEU A 60 -1.84 -5.56 -0.35
N GLY A 61 -1.51 -4.47 -1.05
CA GLY A 61 -2.45 -3.45 -1.49
C GLY A 61 -3.06 -3.77 -2.85
N LEU A 62 -4.39 -3.75 -2.94
CA LEU A 62 -5.14 -3.87 -4.19
C LEU A 62 -5.97 -2.61 -4.44
N PRO A 63 -5.97 -2.07 -5.67
CA PRO A 63 -6.75 -0.89 -5.99
C PRO A 63 -8.26 -1.21 -6.07
N ALA A 64 -9.07 -0.26 -5.64
CA ALA A 64 -10.51 -0.24 -5.79
C ALA A 64 -10.94 1.04 -6.53
N LYS A 65 -12.02 0.97 -7.29
CA LYS A 65 -12.57 2.06 -8.12
C LYS A 65 -13.41 3.03 -7.32
N SER A 66 -13.88 2.64 -6.13
CA SER A 66 -14.65 3.52 -5.23
C SER A 66 -14.44 3.14 -3.76
N LYS A 67 -14.77 4.06 -2.86
CA LYS A 67 -14.82 3.79 -1.41
C LYS A 67 -15.79 2.65 -1.08
N GLN A 68 -16.91 2.58 -1.79
CA GLN A 68 -17.88 1.50 -1.60
C GLN A 68 -17.32 0.14 -2.03
N GLU A 69 -16.54 0.10 -3.12
CA GLU A 69 -15.90 -1.16 -3.54
C GLU A 69 -14.84 -1.63 -2.52
N VAL A 70 -14.13 -0.71 -1.86
CA VAL A 70 -13.26 -1.05 -0.71
C VAL A 70 -14.07 -1.76 0.38
N ASP A 71 -15.19 -1.18 0.79
CA ASP A 71 -16.05 -1.78 1.81
C ASP A 71 -16.58 -3.16 1.38
N GLU A 72 -17.13 -3.26 0.16
CA GLU A 72 -17.71 -4.50 -0.35
C GLU A 72 -16.69 -5.64 -0.45
N LEU A 73 -15.45 -5.35 -0.86
CA LEU A 73 -14.40 -6.36 -0.96
C LEU A 73 -13.92 -6.84 0.41
N VAL A 74 -13.79 -5.92 1.37
CA VAL A 74 -13.43 -6.27 2.75
C VAL A 74 -14.52 -7.09 3.43
N GLU A 75 -15.80 -6.71 3.28
CA GLU A 75 -16.91 -7.48 3.84
C GLU A 75 -17.08 -8.85 3.15
N ARG A 76 -16.78 -8.94 1.86
CA ARG A 76 -16.76 -10.23 1.14
C ARG A 76 -15.67 -11.13 1.69
N ALA A 77 -14.47 -10.61 1.93
CA ALA A 77 -13.39 -11.38 2.53
C ALA A 77 -13.74 -11.85 3.95
N ALA A 78 -14.39 -11.00 4.75
CA ALA A 78 -14.88 -11.38 6.07
C ALA A 78 -15.94 -12.47 6.01
N SER A 79 -16.89 -12.36 5.08
CA SER A 79 -17.94 -13.37 4.84
C SER A 79 -17.37 -14.72 4.39
N ALA A 80 -16.17 -14.73 3.80
CA ALA A 80 -15.43 -15.94 3.42
C ALA A 80 -14.56 -16.53 4.55
N GLY A 81 -14.65 -15.99 5.77
CA GLY A 81 -13.92 -16.45 6.95
C GLY A 81 -12.69 -15.61 7.33
N GLY A 82 -12.38 -14.57 6.55
CA GLY A 82 -11.38 -13.58 6.93
C GLY A 82 -11.80 -12.69 8.09
N LYS A 83 -10.88 -11.88 8.60
CA LYS A 83 -11.14 -10.90 9.66
C LYS A 83 -11.04 -9.48 9.10
N ALA A 84 -12.18 -8.82 8.93
CA ALA A 84 -12.22 -7.41 8.54
C ALA A 84 -11.72 -6.48 9.65
N PHE A 85 -11.09 -5.38 9.25
CA PHE A 85 -10.70 -4.30 10.14
C PHE A 85 -11.37 -2.98 9.73
N PRO A 86 -11.52 -2.04 10.69
CA PRO A 86 -11.96 -0.68 10.39
C PRO A 86 -11.00 0.04 9.43
N ALA A 87 -11.50 1.10 8.78
CA ALA A 87 -10.67 1.96 7.95
C ALA A 87 -9.51 2.57 8.74
N VAL A 88 -8.33 2.62 8.11
CA VAL A 88 -7.13 3.23 8.71
C VAL A 88 -7.05 4.68 8.27
N LYS A 89 -6.98 5.60 9.23
CA LYS A 89 -6.71 7.01 8.95
C LYS A 89 -5.21 7.19 8.72
N MET A 90 -4.84 7.58 7.51
CA MET A 90 -3.47 7.89 7.17
C MET A 90 -3.14 9.34 7.58
N GLU A 91 -2.19 9.50 8.50
CA GLU A 91 -1.71 10.82 8.90
C GLU A 91 -1.11 11.57 7.70
N GLY A 92 -1.55 12.82 7.49
CA GLY A 92 -1.03 13.67 6.41
C GLY A 92 -1.66 13.41 5.02
N CYS A 93 -2.61 12.48 4.91
CA CYS A 93 -3.44 12.32 3.72
C CYS A 93 -4.88 12.72 4.06
N ASP A 94 -5.52 13.53 3.20
CA ASP A 94 -6.92 13.86 3.37
C ASP A 94 -7.77 12.60 3.09
N GLU A 95 -8.64 12.22 4.02
CA GLU A 95 -9.58 11.10 3.87
C GLU A 95 -10.52 11.27 2.67
N SER A 96 -10.67 12.49 2.16
CA SER A 96 -11.37 12.78 0.92
C SER A 96 -10.61 12.27 -0.31
N MET A 97 -9.28 12.21 -0.25
CA MET A 97 -8.39 11.87 -1.37
C MET A 97 -7.97 10.39 -1.37
N MET A 98 -7.95 9.73 -0.22
CA MET A 98 -7.61 8.31 -0.12
C MET A 98 -8.47 7.62 0.94
N TYR A 99 -8.87 6.39 0.64
CA TYR A 99 -9.64 5.55 1.55
C TYR A 99 -9.11 4.13 1.52
N THR A 100 -8.83 3.58 2.70
CA THR A 100 -8.27 2.24 2.83
C THR A 100 -8.93 1.45 3.95
N ARG A 101 -9.12 0.15 3.71
CA ARG A 101 -9.48 -0.84 4.73
C ARG A 101 -8.66 -2.10 4.53
N ALA A 102 -8.42 -2.80 5.63
CA ALA A 102 -7.69 -4.05 5.62
C ALA A 102 -8.55 -5.23 6.07
N PHE A 103 -8.15 -6.44 5.67
CA PHE A 103 -8.62 -7.69 6.25
C PHE A 103 -7.45 -8.65 6.44
N ALA A 104 -7.60 -9.60 7.37
CA ALA A 104 -6.73 -10.76 7.45
C ALA A 104 -7.41 -11.95 6.78
N ASP A 105 -6.69 -12.70 5.94
CA ASP A 105 -7.18 -13.95 5.37
C ASP A 105 -7.15 -15.10 6.41
N LEU A 106 -7.47 -16.32 5.95
CA LEU A 106 -7.54 -17.52 6.80
C LEU A 106 -6.18 -17.91 7.41
N ASP A 107 -5.08 -17.57 6.73
CA ASP A 107 -3.71 -17.83 7.20
C ASP A 107 -3.20 -16.71 8.11
N GLY A 108 -3.90 -15.57 8.09
CA GLY A 108 -3.66 -14.39 8.91
C GLY A 108 -2.80 -13.33 8.22
N TYR A 109 -2.57 -13.43 6.91
CA TYR A 109 -1.89 -12.40 6.13
C TYR A 109 -2.78 -11.18 5.95
N LEU A 110 -2.19 -9.99 5.99
CA LEU A 110 -2.91 -8.73 5.86
C LEU A 110 -2.99 -8.30 4.40
N TRP A 111 -4.22 -8.03 3.97
CA TRP A 111 -4.56 -7.46 2.68
C TRP A 111 -5.17 -6.08 2.90
N GLU A 112 -4.83 -5.15 2.04
CA GLU A 112 -5.33 -3.78 2.04
C GLU A 112 -6.07 -3.50 0.73
N MET A 113 -7.28 -2.98 0.84
CA MET A 113 -8.02 -2.42 -0.28
C MET A 113 -7.90 -0.91 -0.23
N VAL A 114 -7.40 -0.32 -1.31
CA VAL A 114 -7.13 1.13 -1.39
C VAL A 114 -7.90 1.77 -2.55
N TRP A 115 -8.59 2.86 -2.25
CA TRP A 115 -9.13 3.78 -3.24
C TRP A 115 -8.40 5.12 -3.13
N CYS A 116 -8.03 5.68 -4.27
CA CYS A 116 -7.48 7.03 -4.39
C CYS A 116 -8.37 7.86 -5.32
N GLU A 117 -8.48 9.15 -5.01
CA GLU A 117 -9.17 10.13 -5.84
C GLU A 117 -8.45 10.28 -7.20
N GLU A 118 -9.21 10.51 -8.27
CA GLU A 118 -8.72 10.47 -9.65
C GLU A 118 -7.61 11.51 -9.92
N GLY A 119 -7.75 12.72 -9.38
CA GLY A 119 -6.72 13.75 -9.44
C GLY A 119 -5.41 13.32 -8.78
N MET A 120 -5.49 12.65 -7.63
CA MET A 120 -4.30 12.07 -6.97
C MET A 120 -3.62 11.01 -7.84
N VAL A 121 -4.40 10.13 -8.48
CA VAL A 121 -3.87 9.09 -9.39
C VAL A 121 -3.16 9.73 -10.58
N LYS A 122 -3.79 10.71 -11.25
CA LYS A 122 -3.18 11.42 -12.40
C LYS A 122 -1.85 12.06 -12.06
N MET A 123 -1.78 12.78 -10.93
CA MET A 123 -0.53 13.41 -10.50
C MET A 123 0.57 12.38 -10.22
N ALA A 124 0.23 11.24 -9.63
CA ALA A 124 1.17 10.17 -9.37
C ALA A 124 1.69 9.56 -10.69
N ASP A 125 0.81 9.30 -11.65
CA ASP A 125 1.14 8.73 -12.96
C ASP A 125 2.04 9.67 -13.79
N GLU A 126 1.73 10.97 -13.80
CA GLU A 126 2.55 11.99 -14.46
C GLU A 126 3.96 12.05 -13.85
N ALA A 127 4.05 12.05 -12.52
CA ALA A 127 5.32 12.08 -11.82
C ALA A 127 6.16 10.81 -12.08
N LEU A 128 5.53 9.64 -12.09
CA LEU A 128 6.19 8.38 -12.42
C LEU A 128 6.70 8.36 -13.86
N SER A 129 5.86 8.80 -14.81
CA SER A 129 6.21 8.86 -16.23
C SER A 129 7.43 9.75 -16.48
N LYS A 130 7.43 10.96 -15.91
CA LYS A 130 8.58 11.86 -15.98
C LYS A 130 9.85 11.23 -15.41
N ARG A 131 9.73 10.51 -14.29
CA ARG A 131 10.87 9.83 -13.67
C ARG A 131 11.44 8.72 -14.56
N ILE A 132 10.59 7.98 -15.25
CA ILE A 132 11.02 6.94 -16.19
C ILE A 132 11.81 7.58 -17.34
N GLU A 133 11.27 8.63 -17.97
CA GLU A 133 11.97 9.35 -19.05
C GLU A 133 13.36 9.88 -18.63
N GLU A 134 13.48 10.41 -17.41
CA GLU A 134 14.76 10.87 -16.86
C GLU A 134 15.79 9.74 -16.70
N LEU A 135 15.33 8.54 -16.35
CA LEU A 135 16.20 7.37 -16.17
C LEU A 135 16.63 6.80 -17.52
N GLU A 136 15.74 6.76 -18.51
CA GLU A 136 16.06 6.33 -19.87
C GLU A 136 17.11 7.24 -20.51
N LYS A 137 16.93 8.56 -20.42
CA LYS A 137 17.90 9.55 -20.93
C LYS A 137 19.28 9.43 -20.29
N LYS A 138 19.37 8.96 -19.04
CA LYS A 138 20.64 8.72 -18.34
C LYS A 138 21.27 7.38 -18.69
N SER A 139 20.51 6.43 -19.20
CA SER A 139 21.02 5.14 -19.65
C SER A 139 21.66 5.24 -21.05
N ASP A 140 21.26 6.24 -21.84
CA ASP A 140 21.75 6.47 -23.20
C ASP A 140 22.95 7.44 -23.28
N ALA A 141 23.40 8.00 -22.15
CA ALA A 141 24.50 8.96 -22.03
C ALA A 141 25.74 8.33 -21.37
#